data_AF-A0A2V8M0C9-F1
#
_entry.id   AF-A0A2V8M0C9-F1
#
_cell.length_a   1.000
_cell.length_b   1.000
_cell.length_c   1.000
_cell.angle_alpha   90.00
_cell.angle_beta   90.00
_cell.angle_gamma   90.00
#
_symmetry.space_group_name_H-M   'P 1'
#
loop_
_entity.id
_entity.type
_entity.pdbx_description
1 polymer ?
#
loop_
_entity_poly.entity_id
_entity_poly.type
_entity_poly.pdbx_seq_one_letter_code
_entity_poly.pdbx_strand_id
1 'polypeptide(L)'
;MSLLWLVWRALIAITLMLGYYVLGITLGGGLIYLSYYLFSFDDIFLRGLFYVCSCAGTVILFSLPGRNRFHAAGPRLEPEEQPRLFETVNKLALRVGEEAPDEIYLTAEVRVWIIQRGGFMGFGSRRVMGIGFPLIQFLTVSQLEAALVHEFGHLHAADTWMLPWIHRTQTGIERTIAMMSFRQQGKWLKFQILRLPFVWYGNLFMRATQAISRIQEFSADRLAANTAGSVAFAEALRTINRNKTAFDQYFFDEVVTAVRHGYHPPLMEGYTLYREFCGKTFDEVRTHPYDRYPPLTERLAAIEHLPAGKAEDCSPALSLLDKVPELEIVVLVAHALDRQEELQPISWEEASRRVMLAEWRRLSRLNSYALCQVTLDSLPSTVARLDDFAQRTLAPRGQADLTRYYAEEVLVSALGYALWRDGWYIDYRPGYLWMRLDDAKINPRHIIEGIRSPEFTKEKWREMLKSLQLDPALSLAPPTH
;
A
#
# COMPACT_ATOMS: atom_id res chain seq x y z
N MET A 1 -9.44 35.15 -3.29
CA MET A 1 -8.99 34.68 -1.95
C MET A 1 -7.99 35.70 -1.43
N SER A 2 -8.20 36.29 -0.25
CA SER A 2 -7.32 37.38 0.22
C SER A 2 -5.96 36.83 0.68
N LEU A 3 -4.87 37.55 0.40
CA LEU A 3 -3.52 37.22 0.86
C LEU A 3 -3.48 37.00 2.39
N LEU A 4 -4.26 37.78 3.13
CA LEU A 4 -4.43 37.68 4.58
C LEU A 4 -4.95 36.30 5.03
N TRP A 5 -5.86 35.68 4.26
CA TRP A 5 -6.42 34.37 4.59
C TRP A 5 -5.37 33.25 4.44
N LEU A 6 -4.55 33.32 3.39
CA LEU A 6 -3.43 32.39 3.17
C LEU A 6 -2.37 32.51 4.26
N VAL A 7 -2.00 33.75 4.61
CA VAL A 7 -1.04 34.03 5.69
C VAL A 7 -1.55 33.49 7.03
N TRP A 8 -2.83 33.68 7.36
CA TRP A 8 -3.40 33.14 8.59
C TRP A 8 -3.40 31.61 8.64
N ARG A 9 -3.76 30.94 7.54
CA ARG A 9 -3.71 29.48 7.44
C ARG A 9 -2.27 28.94 7.55
N ALA A 10 -1.31 29.63 6.92
CA ALA A 10 0.12 29.33 7.05
C ALA A 10 0.60 29.44 8.51
N LEU A 11 0.24 30.52 9.20
CA LEU A 11 0.58 30.71 10.62
C LEU A 11 -0.04 29.63 11.52
N ILE A 12 -1.29 29.24 11.28
CA ILE A 12 -1.93 28.12 11.98
C ILE A 12 -1.17 26.82 11.72
N ALA A 13 -0.80 26.54 10.47
CA ALA A 13 -0.03 25.34 10.11
C ALA A 13 1.34 25.30 10.80
N ILE A 14 2.06 26.42 10.84
CA ILE A 14 3.34 26.56 11.57
C ILE A 14 3.13 26.36 13.07
N THR A 15 2.11 27.00 13.65
CA THR A 15 1.80 26.89 15.09
C THR A 15 1.49 25.45 15.46
N LEU A 16 0.69 24.75 14.64
CA LEU A 16 0.40 23.33 14.86
C LEU A 16 1.61 22.43 14.55
N MET A 17 2.49 22.82 13.64
CA MET A 17 3.73 22.10 13.43
C MET A 17 4.64 22.19 14.66
N LEU A 18 4.88 23.41 15.16
CA LEU A 18 5.66 23.63 16.38
C LEU A 18 5.03 22.94 17.59
N GLY A 19 3.71 23.02 17.71
CA GLY A 19 2.97 22.32 18.76
C GLY A 19 3.13 20.80 18.72
N TYR A 20 3.22 20.20 17.53
CA TYR A 20 3.53 18.76 17.40
C TYR A 20 4.94 18.42 17.92
N TYR A 21 5.96 19.23 17.59
CA TYR A 21 7.31 19.04 18.14
C TYR A 21 7.34 19.20 19.65
N VAL A 22 6.68 20.24 20.18
CA VAL A 22 6.56 20.47 21.63
C VAL A 22 5.86 19.28 22.29
N LEU A 23 4.74 18.81 21.74
CA LEU A 23 4.01 17.64 22.24
C LEU A 23 4.89 16.38 22.26
N GLY A 24 5.59 16.09 21.17
CA GLY A 24 6.47 14.93 21.08
C GLY A 24 7.67 15.02 22.02
N ILE A 25 8.32 16.18 22.13
CA ILE A 25 9.47 16.39 23.03
C ILE A 25 9.03 16.32 24.49
N THR A 26 7.90 16.94 24.85
CA THR A 26 7.39 16.94 26.23
C THR A 26 6.91 15.57 26.66
N LEU A 27 6.14 14.85 25.84
CA LEU A 27 5.68 13.50 26.16
C LEU A 27 6.85 12.50 26.15
N GLY A 28 7.67 12.53 25.09
CA GLY A 28 8.80 11.62 24.92
C GLY A 28 9.87 11.84 25.99
N GLY A 29 10.29 13.10 26.18
CA GLY A 29 11.24 13.51 27.21
C GLY A 29 10.71 13.29 28.63
N GLY A 30 9.43 13.57 28.87
CA GLY A 30 8.78 13.31 30.15
C GLY A 30 8.76 11.82 30.52
N LEU A 31 8.52 10.93 29.55
CA LEU A 31 8.60 9.48 29.77
C LEU A 31 10.03 9.00 30.04
N ILE A 32 11.03 9.54 29.34
CA ILE A 32 12.44 9.22 29.62
C ILE A 32 12.85 9.74 31.00
N TYR A 33 12.46 10.96 31.35
CA TYR A 33 12.71 11.53 32.68
C TYR A 33 12.06 10.68 33.77
N LEU A 34 10.79 10.29 33.60
CA LEU A 34 10.12 9.38 34.52
C LEU A 34 10.87 8.04 34.64
N SER A 35 11.37 7.50 33.53
CA SER A 35 12.17 6.27 33.57
C SER A 35 13.46 6.42 34.39
N TYR A 36 14.15 7.56 34.31
CA TYR A 36 15.33 7.84 35.14
C TYR A 36 15.02 7.79 36.64
N TYR A 37 13.88 8.33 37.08
CA TYR A 37 13.45 8.23 38.48
C TYR A 37 13.09 6.80 38.89
N LEU A 38 12.44 6.05 38.00
CA LEU A 38 12.03 4.67 38.26
C LEU A 38 13.22 3.70 38.34
N PHE A 39 14.35 4.02 37.72
CA PHE A 39 15.57 3.22 37.75
C PHE A 39 16.14 3.03 39.16
N SER A 40 15.90 3.98 40.06
CA SER A 40 16.45 3.95 41.43
C SER A 40 15.70 2.99 42.37
N PHE A 41 14.63 2.34 41.91
CA PHE A 41 13.81 1.43 42.72
C PHE A 41 14.06 -0.04 42.36
N ASP A 42 14.22 -0.89 43.38
CA ASP A 42 14.44 -2.33 43.21
C ASP A 42 13.15 -3.16 43.03
N ASP A 43 11.99 -2.52 42.98
CA ASP A 43 10.72 -3.23 42.79
C ASP A 43 10.55 -3.74 41.35
N ILE A 44 10.07 -4.98 41.18
CA ILE A 44 9.94 -5.63 39.87
C ILE A 44 8.89 -4.96 38.97
N PHE A 45 7.81 -4.42 39.54
CA PHE A 45 6.80 -3.69 38.80
C PHE A 45 7.34 -2.32 38.36
N LEU A 46 8.10 -1.63 39.22
CA LEU A 46 8.75 -0.36 38.86
C LEU A 46 9.84 -0.54 37.79
N ARG A 47 10.60 -1.64 37.83
CA ARG A 47 11.52 -2.02 36.74
C ARG A 47 10.79 -2.30 35.42
N GLY A 48 9.64 -2.97 35.47
CA GLY A 48 8.79 -3.16 34.29
C GLY A 48 8.32 -1.82 33.69
N LEU A 49 7.91 -0.89 34.56
CA LEU A 49 7.49 0.45 34.16
C LEU A 49 8.65 1.30 33.60
N PHE A 50 9.87 1.13 34.12
CA PHE A 50 11.08 1.72 33.56
C PHE A 50 11.27 1.36 32.09
N TYR A 51 11.33 0.06 31.75
CA TYR A 51 11.52 -0.39 30.37
C TYR A 51 10.42 0.12 29.43
N VAL A 52 9.18 0.14 29.94
CA VAL A 52 8.02 0.68 29.22
C VAL A 52 8.18 2.16 28.92
N CYS A 53 8.47 2.98 29.93
CA CYS A 53 8.60 4.43 29.78
C CYS A 53 9.81 4.79 28.90
N SER A 54 10.95 4.11 29.06
CA SER A 54 12.12 4.32 28.21
C SER A 54 11.84 3.94 26.76
N CYS A 55 11.19 2.81 26.50
CA CYS A 55 10.84 2.37 25.14
C CYS A 55 9.85 3.34 24.49
N ALA A 56 8.76 3.69 25.18
CA ALA A 56 7.74 4.60 24.65
C ALA A 56 8.31 6.01 24.41
N GLY A 57 9.10 6.54 25.35
CA GLY A 57 9.75 7.83 25.21
C GLY A 57 10.74 7.87 24.04
N THR A 58 11.56 6.82 23.89
CA THR A 58 12.51 6.70 22.76
C THR A 58 11.78 6.61 21.44
N VAL A 59 10.70 5.81 21.33
CA VAL A 59 9.89 5.68 20.11
C VAL A 59 9.29 7.03 19.72
N ILE A 60 8.69 7.77 20.67
CA ILE A 60 8.11 9.09 20.39
C ILE A 60 9.17 10.05 19.86
N LEU A 61 10.34 10.12 20.51
CA LEU A 61 11.42 11.02 20.09
C LEU A 61 12.03 10.61 18.74
N PHE A 62 12.18 9.31 18.46
CA PHE A 62 12.63 8.79 17.16
C PHE A 62 11.60 8.97 16.05
N SER A 63 10.32 9.07 16.39
CA SER A 63 9.22 9.29 15.43
C SER A 63 9.12 10.76 15.01
N LEU A 64 9.73 11.68 15.76
CA LEU A 64 9.83 13.08 15.36
C LEU A 64 10.57 13.19 14.02
N PRO A 65 10.20 14.14 13.15
CA PRO A 65 10.81 14.34 11.84
C PRO A 65 12.34 14.53 11.90
N GLY A 66 13.09 13.43 11.78
CA GLY A 66 14.55 13.41 11.73
C GLY A 66 15.09 13.30 10.29
N ARG A 67 16.42 13.20 10.16
CA ARG A 67 17.07 12.87 8.89
C ARG A 67 16.65 11.46 8.45
N ASN A 68 15.66 11.36 7.57
CA ASN A 68 15.30 10.10 6.95
C ASN A 68 16.44 9.62 6.04
N ARG A 69 16.87 8.37 6.21
CA ARG A 69 17.67 7.69 5.21
C ARG A 69 16.76 7.38 4.02
N PHE A 70 17.07 7.99 2.88
CA PHE A 70 16.40 7.65 1.63
C PHE A 70 16.72 6.19 1.31
N HIS A 71 15.66 5.40 1.17
CA HIS A 71 15.74 4.06 0.58
C HIS A 71 15.30 4.22 -0.87
N ALA A 72 16.09 3.70 -1.80
CA ALA A 72 15.74 3.74 -3.21
C ALA A 72 14.37 3.06 -3.39
N ALA A 73 13.44 3.73 -4.06
CA ALA A 73 12.08 3.24 -4.25
C ALA A 73 11.98 2.12 -5.31
N GLY A 74 13.10 1.86 -6.00
CA GLY A 74 13.25 0.85 -7.03
C GLY A 74 14.60 1.04 -7.74
N PRO A 75 14.80 0.45 -8.93
CA PRO A 75 16.01 0.69 -9.70
C PRO A 75 16.12 2.13 -10.17
N ARG A 76 17.36 2.64 -10.12
CA ARG A 76 17.72 3.91 -10.75
C ARG A 76 17.87 3.68 -12.25
N LEU A 77 17.32 4.59 -13.04
CA LEU A 77 17.51 4.62 -14.48
C LEU A 77 18.72 5.50 -14.81
N GLU A 78 19.54 5.08 -15.77
CA GLU A 78 20.64 5.89 -16.28
C GLU A 78 20.26 6.58 -17.61
N PRO A 79 20.70 7.83 -17.84
CA PRO A 79 20.39 8.57 -19.06
C PRO A 79 20.82 7.85 -20.35
N GLU A 80 21.93 7.13 -20.32
CA GLU A 80 22.45 6.37 -21.46
C GLU A 80 21.60 5.15 -21.79
N GLU A 81 20.90 4.58 -20.80
CA GLU A 81 20.04 3.41 -20.96
C GLU A 81 18.62 3.78 -21.39
N GLN A 82 18.13 4.95 -20.99
CA GLN A 82 16.75 5.40 -21.21
C GLN A 82 16.68 6.82 -21.82
N PRO A 83 17.36 7.08 -22.95
CA PRO A 83 17.57 8.44 -23.45
C PRO A 83 16.28 9.19 -23.78
N ARG A 84 15.27 8.49 -24.31
CA ARG A 84 13.98 9.09 -24.70
C ARG A 84 13.21 9.60 -23.49
N LEU A 85 13.15 8.83 -22.41
CA LEU A 85 12.51 9.25 -21.17
C LEU A 85 13.21 10.48 -20.58
N PHE A 86 14.55 10.46 -20.46
CA PHE A 86 15.31 11.58 -19.93
C PHE A 86 15.17 12.84 -20.79
N GLU A 87 15.19 12.71 -22.12
CA GLU A 87 14.96 13.83 -23.03
C GLU A 87 13.56 14.44 -22.83
N THR A 88 12.52 13.62 -22.70
CA THR A 88 11.16 14.09 -22.41
C THR A 88 11.09 14.81 -21.07
N VAL A 89 11.63 14.23 -19.99
CA VAL A 89 11.65 14.85 -18.66
C VAL A 89 12.39 16.19 -18.68
N ASN A 90 13.56 16.26 -19.33
CA ASN A 90 14.36 17.48 -19.46
C ASN A 90 13.62 18.56 -20.26
N LYS A 91 12.96 18.19 -21.36
CA LYS A 91 12.13 19.10 -22.16
C LYS A 91 10.97 19.67 -21.35
N LEU A 92 10.30 18.83 -20.55
CA LEU A 92 9.20 19.27 -19.70
C LEU A 92 9.67 20.19 -18.59
N ALA A 93 10.76 19.84 -17.90
CA ALA A 93 11.37 20.69 -16.87
C ALA A 93 11.70 22.08 -17.43
N LEU A 94 12.32 22.15 -18.60
CA LEU A 94 12.61 23.42 -19.29
C LEU A 94 11.34 24.22 -19.62
N ARG A 95 10.27 23.56 -20.07
CA ARG A 95 8.99 24.22 -20.41
C ARG A 95 8.30 24.85 -19.19
N VAL A 96 8.40 24.22 -18.03
CA VAL A 96 7.79 24.71 -16.79
C VAL A 96 8.72 25.64 -16.00
N GLY A 97 9.96 25.82 -16.45
CA GLY A 97 10.95 26.66 -15.77
C GLY A 97 11.57 26.01 -14.53
N GLU A 98 11.59 24.67 -14.47
CA GLU A 98 12.18 23.90 -13.38
C GLU A 98 13.51 23.26 -13.80
N GLU A 99 14.37 22.98 -12.82
CA GLU A 99 15.52 22.11 -13.03
C GLU A 99 15.07 20.66 -13.14
N ALA A 100 15.70 19.93 -14.07
CA ALA A 100 15.49 18.50 -14.23
C ALA A 100 15.88 17.72 -12.95
N PRO A 101 15.24 16.57 -12.67
CA PRO A 101 15.63 15.72 -11.57
C PRO A 101 17.06 15.17 -11.76
N ASP A 102 17.84 15.11 -10.68
CA ASP A 102 19.19 14.52 -10.68
C ASP A 102 19.15 13.00 -10.83
N GLU A 103 18.11 12.37 -10.32
CA GLU A 103 17.93 10.91 -10.30
C GLU A 103 16.49 10.54 -10.65
N ILE A 104 16.31 9.59 -11.56
CA ILE A 104 15.00 9.01 -11.91
C ILE A 104 15.01 7.54 -11.47
N TYR A 105 13.98 7.15 -10.72
CA TYR A 105 13.77 5.79 -10.25
C TYR A 105 12.48 5.23 -10.85
N LEU A 106 12.51 3.95 -11.17
CA LEU A 106 11.34 3.21 -11.61
C LEU A 106 10.70 2.51 -10.40
N THR A 107 9.40 2.66 -10.18
CA THR A 107 8.70 2.11 -8.99
C THR A 107 7.58 1.15 -9.39
N ALA A 108 7.09 0.35 -8.45
CA ALA A 108 5.94 -0.53 -8.67
C ALA A 108 4.58 0.15 -8.38
N GLU A 109 4.55 1.47 -8.19
CA GLU A 109 3.34 2.20 -7.82
C GLU A 109 2.62 2.76 -9.06
N VAL A 110 1.30 2.94 -9.02
CA VAL A 110 0.56 3.67 -10.08
C VAL A 110 0.57 5.17 -9.77
N ARG A 111 1.75 5.80 -9.82
CA ARG A 111 1.94 7.25 -9.67
C ARG A 111 3.30 7.73 -10.14
N VAL A 112 3.41 9.03 -10.33
CA VAL A 112 4.69 9.75 -10.37
C VAL A 112 4.84 10.48 -9.03
N TRP A 113 6.07 10.75 -8.62
CA TRP A 113 6.35 11.71 -7.55
C TRP A 113 7.71 12.36 -7.76
N ILE A 114 7.88 13.56 -7.22
CA ILE A 114 9.17 14.23 -7.11
C ILE A 114 9.42 14.70 -5.68
N ILE A 115 10.64 14.49 -5.19
CA ILE A 115 11.06 14.95 -3.86
C ILE A 115 12.42 15.63 -3.93
N GLN A 116 12.66 16.56 -3.02
CA GLN A 116 14.00 17.11 -2.76
C GLN A 116 14.66 16.33 -1.62
N ARG A 117 15.78 15.67 -1.91
CA ARG A 117 16.58 14.84 -1.00
C ARG A 117 17.86 15.56 -0.60
N GLY A 118 18.23 15.47 0.68
CA GLY A 118 19.51 16.02 1.15
C GLY A 118 19.46 17.53 1.34
N GLY A 119 20.63 18.11 1.59
CA GLY A 119 20.77 19.53 1.90
C GLY A 119 20.30 19.93 3.30
N PHE A 120 20.52 21.21 3.64
CA PHE A 120 20.01 21.85 4.85
C PHE A 120 19.22 23.09 4.45
N MET A 121 17.96 23.18 4.89
CA MET A 121 17.05 24.28 4.51
C MET A 121 16.95 24.52 2.99
N GLY A 122 17.02 23.45 2.17
CA GLY A 122 16.93 23.54 0.71
C GLY A 122 18.27 23.72 0.00
N PHE A 123 19.36 24.02 0.70
CA PHE A 123 20.69 24.15 0.10
C PHE A 123 21.40 22.80 -0.01
N GLY A 124 21.85 22.44 -1.21
CA GLY A 124 22.54 21.17 -1.49
C GLY A 124 21.59 19.97 -1.52
N SER A 125 20.30 20.20 -1.74
CA SER A 125 19.35 19.13 -2.04
C SER A 125 19.50 18.67 -3.49
N ARG A 126 19.16 17.40 -3.73
CA ARG A 126 19.05 16.77 -5.05
C ARG A 126 17.61 16.43 -5.31
N ARG A 127 17.14 16.66 -6.53
CA ARG A 127 15.79 16.32 -6.98
C ARG A 127 15.76 14.85 -7.40
N VAL A 128 14.87 14.08 -6.79
CA VAL A 128 14.67 12.67 -7.09
C VAL A 128 13.25 12.47 -7.58
N MET A 129 13.11 11.88 -8.76
CA MET A 129 11.82 11.54 -9.36
C MET A 129 11.60 10.03 -9.30
N GLY A 130 10.42 9.61 -8.88
CA GLY A 130 9.96 8.23 -9.01
C GLY A 130 8.84 8.16 -10.05
N ILE A 131 8.98 7.27 -11.02
CA ILE A 131 7.97 7.02 -12.05
C ILE A 131 7.50 5.58 -11.91
N GLY A 132 6.20 5.38 -11.73
CA GLY A 132 5.59 4.08 -11.72
C GLY A 132 5.76 3.34 -13.05
N PHE A 133 6.43 2.20 -13.05
CA PHE A 133 6.44 1.30 -14.20
C PHE A 133 5.03 0.93 -14.69
N PRO A 134 4.07 0.50 -13.84
CA PRO A 134 2.73 0.21 -14.30
C PRO A 134 2.01 1.46 -14.84
N LEU A 135 2.31 2.64 -14.29
CA LEU A 135 1.74 3.90 -14.78
C LEU A 135 2.15 4.16 -16.24
N ILE A 136 3.41 3.93 -16.60
CA ILE A 136 3.91 4.08 -17.99
C ILE A 136 3.17 3.12 -18.93
N GLN A 137 2.74 1.95 -18.46
CA GLN A 137 1.98 0.99 -19.26
C GLN A 137 0.50 1.35 -19.43
N PHE A 138 -0.05 2.18 -18.53
CA PHE A 138 -1.44 2.65 -18.62
C PHE A 138 -1.64 3.90 -19.46
N LEU A 139 -0.60 4.71 -19.61
CA LEU A 139 -0.70 6.05 -20.19
C LEU A 139 -0.19 6.09 -21.63
N THR A 140 -0.73 7.02 -22.41
CA THR A 140 -0.08 7.50 -23.64
C THR A 140 1.07 8.46 -23.31
N VAL A 141 1.93 8.76 -24.28
CA VAL A 141 3.02 9.73 -24.12
C VAL A 141 2.50 11.06 -23.59
N SER A 142 1.47 11.66 -24.22
CA SER A 142 0.92 12.94 -23.75
C SER A 142 0.30 12.88 -22.36
N GLN A 143 -0.34 11.76 -21.99
CA GLN A 143 -0.90 11.58 -20.65
C GLN A 143 0.22 11.49 -19.59
N LEU A 144 1.32 10.79 -19.89
CA LEU A 144 2.47 10.72 -19.00
C LEU A 144 3.16 12.09 -18.88
N GLU A 145 3.33 12.83 -19.98
CA GLU A 145 3.86 14.18 -19.95
C GLU A 145 3.02 15.09 -19.05
N ALA A 146 1.69 15.01 -19.15
CA ALA A 146 0.78 15.78 -18.30
C ALA A 146 0.92 15.41 -16.80
N ALA A 147 1.05 14.12 -16.48
CA ALA A 147 1.30 13.67 -15.12
C ALA A 147 2.67 14.14 -14.59
N LEU A 148 3.71 14.13 -15.42
CA LEU A 148 5.03 14.66 -15.06
C LEU A 148 4.99 16.17 -14.79
N VAL A 149 4.29 16.95 -15.63
CA VAL A 149 4.11 18.39 -15.42
C VAL A 149 3.35 18.68 -14.12
N HIS A 150 2.35 17.87 -13.79
CA HIS A 150 1.64 18.00 -12.51
C HIS A 150 2.62 17.89 -11.33
N GLU A 151 3.52 16.90 -11.34
CA GLU A 151 4.54 16.75 -10.29
C GLU A 151 5.54 17.91 -10.27
N PHE A 152 5.94 18.45 -11.43
CA PHE A 152 6.72 19.69 -11.46
C PHE A 152 5.96 20.88 -10.87
N GLY A 153 4.64 20.93 -11.03
CA GLY A 153 3.77 21.94 -10.40
C GLY A 153 3.83 21.91 -8.88
N HIS A 154 4.08 20.75 -8.28
CA HIS A 154 4.34 20.67 -6.83
C HIS A 154 5.67 21.31 -6.43
N LEU A 155 6.71 21.27 -7.28
CA LEU A 155 7.96 21.99 -7.04
C LEU A 155 7.78 23.51 -7.19
N HIS A 156 7.09 23.94 -8.24
CA HIS A 156 6.81 25.35 -8.49
C HIS A 156 5.98 25.98 -7.36
N ALA A 157 5.06 25.22 -6.78
CA ALA A 157 4.32 25.62 -5.58
C ALA A 157 5.17 25.55 -4.29
N ALA A 158 6.21 24.71 -4.25
CA ALA A 158 7.08 24.50 -3.08
C ALA A 158 8.11 25.61 -2.83
N ASP A 159 8.21 26.62 -3.72
CA ASP A 159 9.00 27.85 -3.50
C ASP A 159 8.60 28.59 -2.21
N THR A 160 7.44 28.28 -1.63
CA THR A 160 7.16 28.60 -0.23
C THR A 160 7.88 27.59 0.68
N TRP A 161 9.04 27.98 1.21
CA TRP A 161 9.91 27.20 2.12
C TRP A 161 9.19 26.39 3.21
N MET A 162 7.97 26.77 3.60
CA MET A 162 7.13 26.14 4.62
C MET A 162 6.46 24.82 4.16
N LEU A 163 6.16 24.65 2.87
CA LEU A 163 5.35 23.53 2.34
C LEU A 163 6.03 22.15 2.51
N PRO A 164 7.34 21.99 2.24
CA PRO A 164 8.04 20.74 2.54
C PRO A 164 7.98 20.37 4.04
N TRP A 165 7.94 21.36 4.94
CA TRP A 165 7.84 21.12 6.38
C TRP A 165 6.45 20.68 6.82
N ILE A 166 5.38 21.23 6.20
CA ILE A 166 4.02 20.76 6.43
C ILE A 166 3.91 19.29 6.03
N HIS A 167 4.38 18.93 4.83
CA HIS A 167 4.36 17.53 4.39
C HIS A 167 5.19 16.61 5.30
N ARG A 168 6.41 17.01 5.68
CA ARG A 168 7.23 16.24 6.66
C ARG A 168 6.52 16.06 7.99
N THR A 169 5.78 17.07 8.44
CA THR A 169 5.01 17.01 9.69
C THR A 169 3.82 16.07 9.55
N GLN A 170 3.09 16.10 8.43
CA GLN A 170 2.04 15.13 8.14
C GLN A 170 2.58 13.70 8.14
N THR A 171 3.66 13.43 7.40
CA THR A 171 4.30 12.11 7.37
C THR A 171 4.85 11.71 8.73
N GLY A 172 5.38 12.66 9.52
CA GLY A 172 5.84 12.43 10.88
C GLY A 172 4.69 12.06 11.83
N ILE A 173 3.57 12.76 11.77
CA ILE A 173 2.35 12.45 12.53
C ILE A 173 1.83 11.06 12.15
N GLU A 174 1.70 10.77 10.86
CA GLU A 174 1.26 9.46 10.36
C GLU A 174 2.20 8.36 10.81
N ARG A 175 3.51 8.58 10.73
CA ARG A 175 4.52 7.64 11.23
C ARG A 175 4.42 7.45 12.73
N THR A 176 4.22 8.49 13.52
CA THR A 176 4.06 8.38 14.98
C THR A 176 2.80 7.58 15.32
N ILE A 177 1.68 7.87 14.67
CA ILE A 177 0.43 7.11 14.83
C ILE A 177 0.64 5.65 14.40
N ALA A 178 1.34 5.42 13.29
CA ALA A 178 1.62 4.10 12.74
C ALA A 178 2.61 3.30 13.62
N MET A 179 3.66 3.93 14.15
CA MET A 179 4.62 3.31 15.08
C MET A 179 3.96 3.02 16.43
N MET A 180 3.01 3.84 16.86
CA MET A 180 2.16 3.52 18.02
C MET A 180 1.12 2.44 17.73
N SER A 181 0.82 2.15 16.44
CA SER A 181 -0.02 1.03 16.03
C SER A 181 0.77 -0.24 15.69
N PHE A 182 2.08 -0.13 15.46
CA PHE A 182 2.98 -1.24 15.14
C PHE A 182 3.74 -1.71 16.39
N ARG A 183 3.68 -3.02 16.63
CA ARG A 183 4.63 -3.80 17.44
C ARG A 183 4.47 -3.70 18.97
N GLN A 184 3.60 -4.52 19.55
CA GLN A 184 4.02 -5.64 20.41
C GLN A 184 2.85 -6.49 20.95
N GLN A 185 3.23 -7.72 21.29
CA GLN A 185 2.46 -8.86 21.75
C GLN A 185 1.59 -8.55 22.98
N GLY A 186 0.62 -9.44 23.24
CA GLY A 186 -0.51 -9.21 24.13
C GLY A 186 -0.19 -8.68 25.54
N LYS A 187 -1.20 -7.98 26.09
CA LYS A 187 -1.42 -7.54 27.49
C LYS A 187 -1.24 -6.05 27.84
N TRP A 188 -0.97 -5.15 26.90
CA TRP A 188 -0.83 -3.72 27.24
C TRP A 188 -1.88 -2.80 26.60
N LEU A 189 -3.13 -2.97 27.03
CA LEU A 189 -4.27 -2.10 26.68
C LEU A 189 -4.05 -0.61 27.05
N LYS A 190 -3.06 -0.31 27.90
CA LYS A 190 -2.80 1.03 28.47
C LYS A 190 -2.08 2.01 27.52
N PHE A 191 -1.45 1.55 26.43
CA PHE A 191 -0.77 2.45 25.48
C PHE A 191 -1.70 3.10 24.45
N GLN A 192 -2.96 2.64 24.32
CA GLN A 192 -3.93 3.31 23.45
C GLN A 192 -4.23 4.75 23.90
N ILE A 193 -4.15 5.03 25.20
CA ILE A 193 -4.34 6.38 25.74
C ILE A 193 -3.24 7.33 25.27
N LEU A 194 -1.99 6.85 25.16
CA LEU A 194 -0.87 7.64 24.65
C LEU A 194 -1.04 7.98 23.17
N ARG A 195 -1.79 7.18 22.40
CA ARG A 195 -2.10 7.44 20.98
C ARG A 195 -3.16 8.52 20.79
N LEU A 196 -4.15 8.61 21.68
CA LEU A 196 -5.27 9.55 21.59
C LEU A 196 -4.84 11.01 21.34
N PRO A 197 -3.88 11.59 22.08
CA PRO A 197 -3.46 12.97 21.83
C PRO A 197 -2.86 13.13 20.43
N PHE A 198 -2.05 12.18 19.93
CA PHE A 198 -1.46 12.25 18.60
C PHE A 198 -2.50 12.06 17.48
N VAL A 199 -3.51 11.20 17.65
CA VAL A 199 -4.60 11.03 16.68
C VAL A 199 -5.48 12.27 16.64
N TRP A 200 -5.86 12.81 17.80
CA TRP A 200 -6.64 14.04 17.88
C TRP A 200 -5.88 15.22 17.27
N TYR A 201 -4.60 15.36 17.63
CA TYR A 201 -3.72 16.39 17.09
C TYR A 201 -3.52 16.24 15.59
N GLY A 202 -3.28 15.02 15.12
CA GLY A 202 -3.14 14.69 13.71
C GLY A 202 -4.39 15.07 12.91
N ASN A 203 -5.57 14.70 13.41
CA ASN A 203 -6.83 15.08 12.77
C ASN A 203 -7.01 16.62 12.71
N LEU A 204 -6.66 17.33 13.78
CA LEU A 204 -6.68 18.80 13.80
C LEU A 204 -5.69 19.40 12.79
N PHE A 205 -4.46 18.89 12.76
CA PHE A 205 -3.41 19.32 11.84
C PHE A 205 -3.83 19.09 10.38
N MET A 206 -4.38 17.90 10.07
CA MET A 206 -4.87 17.58 8.73
C MET A 206 -6.02 18.50 8.32
N ARG A 207 -7.00 18.75 9.19
CA ARG A 207 -8.10 19.70 8.91
C ARG A 207 -7.62 21.13 8.70
N ALA A 208 -6.62 21.56 9.46
CA ALA A 208 -6.06 22.91 9.35
C ALA A 208 -5.28 23.09 8.03
N THR A 209 -4.58 22.05 7.59
CA THR A 209 -3.68 22.07 6.42
C THR A 209 -4.34 21.59 5.12
N GLN A 210 -5.48 20.89 5.17
CA GLN A 210 -6.16 20.34 3.99
C GLN A 210 -6.46 21.39 2.93
N ALA A 211 -6.90 22.60 3.33
CA ALA A 211 -7.19 23.67 2.39
C ALA A 211 -5.93 24.11 1.61
N ILE A 212 -4.76 24.12 2.27
CA ILE A 212 -3.48 24.46 1.63
C ILE A 212 -3.12 23.36 0.61
N SER A 213 -3.23 22.08 1.00
CA SER A 213 -2.97 20.95 0.10
C SER A 213 -3.89 20.96 -1.13
N ARG A 214 -5.18 21.28 -0.97
CA ARG A 214 -6.11 21.39 -2.10
C ARG A 214 -5.73 22.53 -3.05
N ILE A 215 -5.32 23.69 -2.53
CA ILE A 215 -4.88 24.81 -3.36
C ILE A 215 -3.63 24.43 -4.18
N GLN A 216 -2.68 23.74 -3.56
CA GLN A 216 -1.50 23.24 -4.26
C GLN A 216 -1.88 22.25 -5.36
N GLU A 217 -2.77 21.30 -5.07
CA GLU A 217 -3.25 20.34 -6.06
C GLU A 217 -3.89 21.03 -7.26
N PHE A 218 -4.83 21.95 -7.03
CA PHE A 218 -5.48 22.69 -8.13
C PHE A 218 -4.51 23.59 -8.91
N SER A 219 -3.45 24.09 -8.26
CA SER A 219 -2.40 24.85 -8.93
C SER A 219 -1.55 23.96 -9.84
N ALA A 220 -1.17 22.78 -9.36
CA ALA A 220 -0.45 21.78 -10.15
C ALA A 220 -1.31 21.26 -11.31
N ASP A 221 -2.60 21.02 -11.08
CA ASP A 221 -3.58 20.64 -12.10
C ASP A 221 -3.68 21.69 -13.21
N ARG A 222 -3.74 22.96 -12.84
CA ARG A 222 -3.77 24.08 -13.79
C ARG A 222 -2.47 24.18 -14.59
N LEU A 223 -1.31 23.97 -13.96
CA LEU A 223 -0.03 23.98 -14.67
C LEU A 223 0.05 22.82 -15.68
N ALA A 224 -0.35 21.62 -15.28
CA ALA A 224 -0.41 20.44 -16.15
C ALA A 224 -1.33 20.67 -17.35
N ALA A 225 -2.57 21.12 -17.09
CA ALA A 225 -3.54 21.40 -18.14
C ALA A 225 -3.07 22.51 -19.10
N ASN A 226 -2.46 23.59 -18.61
CA ASN A 226 -1.98 24.68 -19.47
C ASN A 226 -0.74 24.31 -20.30
N THR A 227 0.11 23.42 -19.80
CA THR A 227 1.39 23.10 -20.44
C THR A 227 1.29 21.88 -21.36
N ALA A 228 0.64 20.81 -20.88
CA ALA A 228 0.51 19.54 -21.60
C ALA A 228 -0.86 19.37 -22.28
N GLY A 229 -1.87 20.15 -21.87
CA GLY A 229 -3.23 20.09 -22.39
C GLY A 229 -4.24 19.54 -21.39
N SER A 230 -5.42 20.16 -21.31
CA SER A 230 -6.48 19.76 -20.37
C SER A 230 -7.07 18.38 -20.70
N VAL A 231 -7.13 17.99 -21.97
CA VAL A 231 -7.68 16.69 -22.40
C VAL A 231 -6.76 15.54 -21.97
N ALA A 232 -5.47 15.61 -22.33
CA ALA A 232 -4.47 14.63 -21.95
C ALA A 232 -4.36 14.49 -20.43
N PHE A 233 -4.36 15.62 -19.71
CA PHE A 233 -4.29 15.60 -18.25
C PHE A 233 -5.56 15.00 -17.61
N ALA A 234 -6.76 15.35 -18.11
CA ALA A 234 -8.01 14.78 -17.63
C ALA A 234 -8.05 13.25 -17.80
N GLU A 235 -7.58 12.73 -18.93
CA GLU A 235 -7.55 11.28 -19.17
C GLU A 235 -6.47 10.58 -18.34
N ALA A 236 -5.32 11.23 -18.10
CA ALA A 236 -4.32 10.74 -17.16
C ALA A 236 -4.92 10.59 -15.75
N LEU A 237 -5.64 11.61 -15.26
CA LEU A 237 -6.31 11.56 -13.95
C LEU A 237 -7.33 10.44 -13.85
N ARG A 238 -8.18 10.25 -14.87
CA ARG A 238 -9.15 9.14 -14.92
C ARG A 238 -8.44 7.80 -14.91
N THR A 239 -7.38 7.65 -15.69
CA THR A 239 -6.63 6.40 -15.81
C THR A 239 -5.91 6.05 -14.51
N ILE A 240 -5.25 7.01 -13.86
CA ILE A 240 -4.64 6.83 -12.55
C ILE A 240 -5.70 6.42 -11.53
N ASN A 241 -6.80 7.16 -11.44
CA ASN A 241 -7.86 6.89 -10.45
C ASN A 241 -8.52 5.52 -10.66
N ARG A 242 -8.75 5.11 -11.91
CA ARG A 242 -9.34 3.79 -12.27
C ARG A 242 -8.42 2.62 -11.98
N ASN A 243 -7.10 2.82 -11.95
CA ASN A 243 -6.14 1.72 -11.87
C ASN A 243 -5.42 1.63 -10.52
N LYS A 244 -5.25 2.74 -9.78
CA LYS A 244 -4.43 2.79 -8.56
C LYS A 244 -4.79 1.70 -7.54
N THR A 245 -6.03 1.69 -7.05
CA THR A 245 -6.45 0.74 -6.00
C THR A 245 -6.42 -0.70 -6.48
N ALA A 246 -6.93 -0.96 -7.70
CA ALA A 246 -6.99 -2.30 -8.25
C ALA A 246 -5.59 -2.88 -8.50
N PHE A 247 -4.68 -2.05 -9.03
CA PHE A 247 -3.30 -2.46 -9.28
C PHE A 247 -2.54 -2.69 -7.97
N ASP A 248 -2.68 -1.80 -6.99
CA ASP A 248 -2.03 -1.97 -5.69
C ASP A 248 -2.44 -3.32 -5.06
N GLN A 249 -3.74 -3.67 -5.10
CA GLN A 249 -4.21 -4.96 -4.59
C GLN A 249 -3.70 -6.14 -5.41
N TYR A 250 -3.84 -6.11 -6.74
CA TYR A 250 -3.27 -7.12 -7.63
C TYR A 250 -1.77 -7.36 -7.37
N PHE A 251 -1.01 -6.27 -7.23
CA PHE A 251 0.43 -6.32 -7.03
C PHE A 251 0.77 -6.99 -5.69
N PHE A 252 0.12 -6.59 -4.59
CA PHE A 252 0.40 -7.16 -3.28
C PHE A 252 -0.12 -8.60 -3.10
N ASP A 253 -1.30 -8.91 -3.63
CA ASP A 253 -1.95 -10.21 -3.42
C ASP A 253 -1.36 -11.28 -4.34
N GLU A 254 -1.14 -10.95 -5.62
CA GLU A 254 -0.75 -11.93 -6.64
C GLU A 254 0.75 -11.86 -6.95
N VAL A 255 1.26 -10.67 -7.29
CA VAL A 255 2.63 -10.51 -7.81
C VAL A 255 3.66 -10.69 -6.71
N VAL A 256 3.52 -10.00 -5.57
CA VAL A 256 4.43 -10.13 -4.42
C VAL A 256 4.45 -11.57 -3.90
N THR A 257 3.32 -12.28 -3.95
CA THR A 257 3.26 -13.69 -3.57
C THR A 257 4.10 -14.55 -4.52
N ALA A 258 3.98 -14.37 -5.84
CA ALA A 258 4.82 -15.08 -6.81
C ALA A 258 6.32 -14.78 -6.63
N VAL A 259 6.66 -13.50 -6.45
CA VAL A 259 8.04 -13.03 -6.22
C VAL A 259 8.64 -13.64 -4.95
N ARG A 260 7.88 -13.75 -3.85
CA ARG A 260 8.32 -14.42 -2.61
C ARG A 260 8.65 -15.90 -2.80
N HIS A 261 8.01 -16.55 -3.77
CA HIS A 261 8.29 -17.93 -4.13
C HIS A 261 9.40 -18.06 -5.20
N GLY A 262 10.07 -16.97 -5.57
CA GLY A 262 11.20 -16.95 -6.50
C GLY A 262 10.81 -16.89 -7.97
N TYR A 263 9.58 -16.49 -8.29
CA TYR A 263 9.08 -16.41 -9.65
C TYR A 263 8.74 -14.97 -10.07
N HIS A 264 8.88 -14.67 -11.36
CA HIS A 264 8.34 -13.44 -11.94
C HIS A 264 7.31 -13.77 -13.03
N PRO A 265 6.01 -13.60 -12.76
CA PRO A 265 4.98 -13.71 -13.79
C PRO A 265 4.90 -12.41 -14.62
N PRO A 266 4.35 -12.46 -15.85
CA PRO A 266 4.17 -11.26 -16.67
C PRO A 266 3.22 -10.27 -15.99
N LEU A 267 3.73 -9.07 -15.66
CA LEU A 267 3.07 -8.14 -14.75
C LEU A 267 1.75 -7.63 -15.32
N MET A 268 1.74 -7.17 -16.57
CA MET A 268 0.54 -6.54 -17.15
C MET A 268 -0.47 -7.54 -17.66
N GLU A 269 -0.03 -8.70 -18.17
CA GLU A 269 -0.94 -9.79 -18.54
C GLU A 269 -1.78 -10.21 -17.32
N GLY A 270 -1.14 -10.34 -16.16
CA GLY A 270 -1.85 -10.69 -14.93
C GLY A 270 -2.81 -9.59 -14.47
N TYR A 271 -2.45 -8.32 -14.64
CA TYR A 271 -3.35 -7.23 -14.30
C TYR A 271 -4.59 -7.20 -15.22
N THR A 272 -4.42 -7.48 -16.51
CA THR A 272 -5.54 -7.60 -17.46
C THR A 272 -6.51 -8.71 -17.02
N LEU A 273 -5.98 -9.88 -16.66
CA LEU A 273 -6.79 -10.99 -16.12
C LEU A 273 -7.49 -10.59 -14.81
N TYR A 274 -6.75 -9.96 -13.88
CA TYR A 274 -7.29 -9.50 -12.61
C TYR A 274 -8.45 -8.53 -12.80
N ARG A 275 -8.35 -7.63 -13.78
CA ARG A 275 -9.42 -6.68 -14.13
C ARG A 275 -10.63 -7.36 -14.75
N GLU A 276 -10.44 -8.41 -15.54
CA GLU A 276 -11.54 -9.19 -16.11
C GLU A 276 -12.38 -9.84 -15.01
N PHE A 277 -11.74 -10.40 -13.98
CA PHE A 277 -12.41 -11.14 -12.91
C PHE A 277 -12.89 -10.27 -11.75
N CYS A 278 -12.13 -9.24 -11.36
CA CYS A 278 -12.42 -8.39 -10.20
C CYS A 278 -12.94 -6.99 -10.56
N GLY A 279 -13.03 -6.63 -11.84
CA GLY A 279 -13.17 -5.25 -12.32
C GLY A 279 -14.32 -4.43 -11.73
N LYS A 280 -15.39 -5.06 -11.24
CA LYS A 280 -16.56 -4.36 -10.67
C LYS A 280 -16.38 -3.93 -9.20
N THR A 281 -15.44 -4.53 -8.46
CA THR A 281 -15.28 -4.29 -7.01
C THR A 281 -14.53 -3.00 -6.71
N PHE A 282 -13.82 -2.44 -7.70
CA PHE A 282 -12.89 -1.31 -7.52
C PHE A 282 -13.42 0.05 -7.97
N ASP A 283 -14.59 0.11 -8.59
CA ASP A 283 -15.18 1.37 -9.08
C ASP A 283 -15.76 2.23 -7.93
N GLU A 284 -15.95 1.66 -6.73
CA GLU A 284 -16.33 2.41 -5.52
C GLU A 284 -15.11 3.02 -4.83
N VAL A 285 -14.65 4.18 -5.31
CA VAL A 285 -13.66 4.99 -4.59
C VAL A 285 -14.32 5.56 -3.33
N ARG A 286 -14.08 4.92 -2.18
CA ARG A 286 -14.44 5.51 -0.88
C ARG A 286 -13.50 6.68 -0.59
N THR A 287 -13.95 7.90 -0.85
CA THR A 287 -13.27 9.11 -0.39
C THR A 287 -13.27 9.14 1.14
N HIS A 288 -12.09 9.07 1.77
CA HIS A 288 -11.97 9.25 3.21
C HIS A 288 -12.15 10.75 3.53
N PRO A 289 -12.80 11.14 4.66
CA PRO A 289 -12.93 12.54 5.06
C PRO A 289 -11.60 13.31 5.20
N TYR A 290 -10.48 12.60 5.20
CA TYR A 290 -9.12 13.11 5.34
C TYR A 290 -8.24 12.78 4.13
N ASP A 291 -8.82 12.40 2.99
CA ASP A 291 -8.08 12.32 1.76
C ASP A 291 -7.40 13.67 1.49
N ARG A 292 -6.09 13.61 1.32
CA ARG A 292 -5.23 14.78 1.06
C ARG A 292 -5.51 15.37 -0.31
N TYR A 293 -6.04 14.55 -1.22
CA TYR A 293 -6.39 14.92 -2.57
C TYR A 293 -7.86 15.38 -2.65
N PRO A 294 -8.16 16.46 -3.39
CA PRO A 294 -9.53 16.76 -3.78
C PRO A 294 -10.15 15.59 -4.57
N PRO A 295 -11.48 15.39 -4.51
CA PRO A 295 -12.18 14.41 -5.33
C PRO A 295 -11.86 14.58 -6.82
N LEU A 296 -11.80 13.46 -7.57
CA LEU A 296 -11.53 13.47 -9.01
C LEU A 296 -12.48 14.39 -9.77
N THR A 297 -13.76 14.40 -9.40
CA THR A 297 -14.78 15.25 -10.01
C THR A 297 -14.47 16.74 -9.89
N GLU A 298 -14.00 17.18 -8.72
CA GLU A 298 -13.59 18.58 -8.49
C GLU A 298 -12.36 18.94 -9.31
N ARG A 299 -11.37 18.03 -9.40
CA ARG A 299 -10.14 18.25 -10.20
C ARG A 299 -10.45 18.36 -11.69
N LEU A 300 -11.29 17.46 -12.22
CA LEU A 300 -11.70 17.49 -13.62
C LEU A 300 -12.47 18.78 -13.95
N ALA A 301 -13.40 19.20 -13.10
CA ALA A 301 -14.13 20.46 -13.27
C ALA A 301 -13.20 21.69 -13.25
N ALA A 302 -12.14 21.66 -12.44
CA ALA A 302 -11.19 22.77 -12.31
C ALA A 302 -10.34 23.00 -13.58
N ILE A 303 -10.16 21.97 -14.42
CA ILE A 303 -9.33 22.03 -15.64
C ILE A 303 -10.15 22.03 -16.93
N GLU A 304 -11.45 21.76 -16.87
CA GLU A 304 -12.32 21.57 -18.04
C GLU A 304 -12.31 22.76 -19.01
N HIS A 305 -12.20 23.99 -18.49
CA HIS A 305 -12.19 25.21 -19.31
C HIS A 305 -10.79 25.64 -19.79
N LEU A 306 -9.75 24.90 -19.40
CA LEU A 306 -8.37 25.23 -19.79
C LEU A 306 -8.08 24.71 -21.21
N PRO A 307 -7.04 25.26 -21.88
CA PRO A 307 -6.71 24.90 -23.24
C PRO A 307 -6.51 23.38 -23.41
N ALA A 308 -7.11 22.82 -24.47
CA ALA A 308 -6.98 21.39 -24.78
C ALA A 308 -5.53 20.95 -25.02
N GLY A 309 -4.64 21.89 -25.37
CA GLY A 309 -3.23 21.62 -25.68
C GLY A 309 -2.99 21.43 -27.18
N LYS A 310 -1.80 20.92 -27.52
CA LYS A 310 -1.47 20.48 -28.88
C LYS A 310 -2.13 19.13 -29.17
N ALA A 311 -2.08 18.69 -30.43
CA ALA A 311 -2.51 17.33 -30.78
C ALA A 311 -1.78 16.30 -29.90
N GLU A 312 -2.54 15.39 -29.29
CA GLU A 312 -2.01 14.38 -28.38
C GLU A 312 -1.15 13.36 -29.13
N ASP A 313 -0.01 13.02 -28.55
CA ASP A 313 0.73 11.81 -28.88
C ASP A 313 0.08 10.63 -28.16
N CYS A 314 -0.76 9.92 -28.89
CA CYS A 314 -1.48 8.73 -28.43
C CYS A 314 -0.61 7.46 -28.45
N SER A 315 0.68 7.55 -28.78
CA SER A 315 1.60 6.42 -28.67
C SER A 315 1.65 5.93 -27.22
N PRO A 316 1.80 4.62 -26.97
CA PRO A 316 1.98 4.11 -25.60
C PRO A 316 3.19 4.78 -24.94
N ALA A 317 3.06 5.26 -23.70
CA ALA A 317 4.20 5.88 -22.99
C ALA A 317 5.35 4.89 -22.78
N LEU A 318 5.06 3.58 -22.84
CA LEU A 318 6.05 2.51 -22.89
C LEU A 318 7.08 2.69 -24.01
N SER A 319 6.75 3.39 -25.09
CA SER A 319 7.68 3.73 -26.17
C SER A 319 8.81 4.67 -25.76
N LEU A 320 8.71 5.32 -24.59
CA LEU A 320 9.79 6.13 -24.02
C LEU A 320 10.84 5.29 -23.29
N LEU A 321 10.57 4.00 -23.07
CA LEU A 321 11.48 3.08 -22.41
C LEU A 321 12.12 2.12 -23.41
N ASP A 322 13.38 1.80 -23.14
CA ASP A 322 14.17 0.76 -23.80
C ASP A 322 14.30 -0.45 -22.88
N LYS A 323 14.45 -1.65 -23.45
CA LYS A 323 14.62 -2.92 -22.69
C LYS A 323 13.54 -3.18 -21.63
N VAL A 324 12.28 -2.87 -21.98
CA VAL A 324 11.12 -3.00 -21.09
C VAL A 324 11.04 -4.34 -20.32
N PRO A 325 11.26 -5.52 -20.93
CA PRO A 325 11.20 -6.79 -20.20
C PRO A 325 12.23 -6.88 -19.07
N GLU A 326 13.42 -6.31 -19.25
CA GLU A 326 14.47 -6.28 -18.23
C GLU A 326 14.07 -5.33 -17.09
N LEU A 327 13.54 -4.15 -17.41
CA LEU A 327 13.06 -3.19 -16.41
C LEU A 327 11.94 -3.75 -15.53
N GLU A 328 11.01 -4.52 -16.12
CA GLU A 328 9.95 -5.19 -15.36
C GLU A 328 10.54 -6.11 -14.29
N ILE A 329 11.51 -6.95 -14.66
CA ILE A 329 12.17 -7.88 -13.72
C ILE A 329 12.87 -7.10 -12.61
N VAL A 330 13.61 -6.04 -12.94
CA VAL A 330 14.36 -5.27 -11.94
C VAL A 330 13.41 -4.56 -10.95
N VAL A 331 12.26 -4.07 -11.39
CA VAL A 331 11.24 -3.50 -10.51
C VAL A 331 10.70 -4.55 -9.53
N LEU A 332 10.43 -5.77 -10.03
CA LEU A 332 9.95 -6.88 -9.20
C LEU A 332 11.01 -7.32 -8.18
N VAL A 333 12.28 -7.45 -8.59
CA VAL A 333 13.40 -7.80 -7.71
C VAL A 333 13.60 -6.74 -6.61
N ALA A 334 13.52 -5.45 -6.95
CA ALA A 334 13.64 -4.37 -5.97
C ALA A 334 12.57 -4.45 -4.87
N HIS A 335 11.39 -4.98 -5.19
CA HIS A 335 10.31 -5.22 -4.23
C HIS A 335 10.42 -6.53 -3.45
N ALA A 336 11.27 -7.47 -3.88
CA ALA A 336 11.48 -8.75 -3.21
C ALA A 336 12.17 -8.62 -1.84
N LEU A 337 12.73 -7.45 -1.52
CA LEU A 337 13.33 -6.94 -0.26
C LEU A 337 14.34 -7.84 0.49
N ASP A 338 14.53 -9.10 0.11
CA ASP A 338 15.33 -10.08 0.87
C ASP A 338 15.99 -11.14 0.00
N ARG A 339 15.88 -11.05 -1.34
CA ARG A 339 16.49 -12.01 -2.27
C ARG A 339 17.35 -11.30 -3.31
N GLN A 340 18.63 -11.64 -3.30
CA GLN A 340 19.55 -11.41 -4.42
C GLN A 340 19.46 -12.52 -5.49
N GLU A 341 18.51 -13.45 -5.34
CA GLU A 341 18.34 -14.58 -6.26
C GLU A 341 17.60 -14.14 -7.54
N GLU A 342 18.06 -14.66 -8.68
CA GLU A 342 17.40 -14.48 -9.97
C GLU A 342 15.99 -15.08 -9.94
N LEU A 343 14.97 -14.25 -10.19
CA LEU A 343 13.60 -14.72 -10.33
C LEU A 343 13.47 -15.59 -11.58
N GLN A 344 12.74 -16.69 -11.48
CA GLN A 344 12.46 -17.57 -12.62
C GLN A 344 11.17 -17.15 -13.33
N PRO A 345 11.15 -17.08 -14.68
CA PRO A 345 9.94 -16.74 -15.41
C PRO A 345 8.88 -17.83 -15.22
N ILE A 346 7.62 -17.41 -15.04
CA ILE A 346 6.48 -18.33 -14.92
C ILE A 346 5.26 -17.75 -15.65
N SER A 347 4.45 -18.59 -16.29
CA SER A 347 3.14 -18.14 -16.78
C SER A 347 2.15 -18.04 -15.62
N TRP A 348 1.10 -17.24 -15.77
CA TRP A 348 0.02 -17.22 -14.76
C TRP A 348 -0.69 -18.57 -14.62
N GLU A 349 -0.76 -19.35 -15.70
CA GLU A 349 -1.28 -20.73 -15.65
C GLU A 349 -0.41 -21.64 -14.77
N GLU A 350 0.92 -21.60 -14.88
CA GLU A 350 1.79 -22.44 -14.05
C GLU A 350 1.93 -21.90 -12.61
N ALA A 351 1.79 -20.58 -12.43
CA ALA A 351 1.77 -19.93 -11.11
C ALA A 351 0.65 -20.50 -10.23
N SER A 352 -0.50 -20.85 -10.81
CA SER A 352 -1.60 -21.55 -10.12
C SER A 352 -1.16 -22.83 -9.41
N ARG A 353 -0.28 -23.61 -10.05
CA ARG A 353 0.14 -24.93 -9.56
C ARG A 353 1.28 -24.83 -8.58
N ARG A 354 2.24 -23.93 -8.83
CA ARG A 354 3.46 -23.84 -8.03
C ARG A 354 3.32 -22.89 -6.87
N VAL A 355 2.88 -21.66 -7.12
CA VAL A 355 2.88 -20.59 -6.13
C VAL A 355 1.72 -20.77 -5.15
N MET A 356 0.49 -20.91 -5.65
CA MET A 356 -0.69 -21.04 -4.77
C MET A 356 -0.63 -22.31 -3.91
N LEU A 357 -0.30 -23.46 -4.51
CA LEU A 357 -0.16 -24.70 -3.74
C LEU A 357 0.98 -24.61 -2.71
N ALA A 358 2.13 -24.02 -3.07
CA ALA A 358 3.23 -23.83 -2.12
C ALA A 358 2.81 -22.93 -0.96
N GLU A 359 2.07 -21.85 -1.23
CA GLU A 359 1.59 -20.94 -0.20
C GLU A 359 0.55 -21.59 0.71
N TRP A 360 -0.44 -22.31 0.15
CA TRP A 360 -1.42 -23.05 0.94
C TRP A 360 -0.77 -24.11 1.81
N ARG A 361 0.19 -24.87 1.25
CA ARG A 361 0.96 -25.87 1.99
C ARG A 361 1.78 -25.21 3.11
N ARG A 362 2.41 -24.07 2.84
CA ARG A 362 3.21 -23.31 3.81
C ARG A 362 2.36 -22.82 4.97
N LEU A 363 1.25 -22.12 4.68
CA LEU A 363 0.33 -21.59 5.70
C LEU A 363 -0.31 -22.72 6.52
N SER A 364 -0.71 -23.82 5.87
CA SER A 364 -1.28 -24.99 6.56
C SER A 364 -0.26 -25.64 7.50
N ARG A 365 1.00 -25.80 7.07
CA ARG A 365 2.09 -26.37 7.89
C ARG A 365 2.42 -25.51 9.10
N LEU A 366 2.59 -24.21 8.88
CA LEU A 366 2.86 -23.25 9.94
C LEU A 366 1.75 -23.22 11.01
N ASN A 367 0.51 -23.52 10.61
CA ASN A 367 -0.65 -23.52 11.50
C ASN A 367 -1.20 -24.93 11.77
N SER A 368 -0.37 -25.96 11.60
CA SER A 368 -0.76 -27.38 11.76
C SER A 368 -1.37 -27.67 13.13
N TYR A 369 -0.84 -27.07 14.20
CA TYR A 369 -1.39 -27.17 15.55
C TYR A 369 -2.82 -26.61 15.65
N ALA A 370 -3.12 -25.47 15.02
CA ALA A 370 -4.46 -24.91 15.01
C ALA A 370 -5.44 -25.78 14.21
N LEU A 371 -4.94 -26.39 13.13
CA LEU A 371 -5.71 -27.18 12.17
C LEU A 371 -5.91 -28.64 12.58
N CYS A 372 -5.19 -29.15 13.58
CA CYS A 372 -5.15 -30.59 13.91
C CYS A 372 -6.53 -31.23 14.20
N GLN A 373 -7.51 -30.45 14.66
CA GLN A 373 -8.88 -30.89 14.94
C GLN A 373 -9.92 -30.35 13.95
N VAL A 374 -9.48 -29.67 12.89
CA VAL A 374 -10.37 -29.10 11.89
C VAL A 374 -10.59 -30.11 10.77
N THR A 375 -11.85 -30.47 10.57
CA THR A 375 -12.34 -31.32 9.48
C THR A 375 -13.42 -30.58 8.70
N LEU A 376 -13.86 -31.13 7.57
CA LEU A 376 -14.99 -30.54 6.86
C LEU A 376 -16.26 -30.45 7.74
N ASP A 377 -16.62 -31.46 8.55
CA ASP A 377 -17.80 -31.34 9.45
C ASP A 377 -17.64 -30.26 10.54
N SER A 378 -16.41 -30.04 11.05
CA SER A 378 -16.16 -29.05 12.11
C SER A 378 -15.87 -27.63 11.58
N LEU A 379 -15.66 -27.48 10.26
CA LEU A 379 -15.33 -26.21 9.62
C LEU A 379 -16.36 -25.09 9.92
N PRO A 380 -17.70 -25.29 9.79
CA PRO A 380 -18.65 -24.23 10.11
C PRO A 380 -18.55 -23.74 11.56
N SER A 381 -18.37 -24.66 12.50
CA SER A 381 -18.23 -24.32 13.93
C SER A 381 -16.90 -23.63 14.25
N THR A 382 -15.89 -23.83 13.41
CA THR A 382 -14.57 -23.18 13.51
C THR A 382 -14.64 -21.76 12.98
N VAL A 383 -15.30 -21.53 11.84
CA VAL A 383 -15.56 -20.20 11.28
C VAL A 383 -16.46 -19.37 12.21
N ALA A 384 -17.51 -19.97 12.79
CA ALA A 384 -18.35 -19.28 13.77
C ALA A 384 -17.59 -18.83 15.03
N ARG A 385 -16.50 -19.53 15.37
CA ARG A 385 -15.58 -19.20 16.47
C ARG A 385 -14.20 -18.79 15.96
N LEU A 386 -14.20 -17.95 14.91
CA LEU A 386 -12.97 -17.53 14.25
C LEU A 386 -11.97 -16.89 15.22
N ASP A 387 -12.43 -16.12 16.21
CA ASP A 387 -11.55 -15.50 17.21
C ASP A 387 -10.82 -16.54 18.08
N ASP A 388 -11.49 -17.63 18.45
CA ASP A 388 -10.88 -18.74 19.20
C ASP A 388 -9.92 -19.55 18.32
N PHE A 389 -10.25 -19.73 17.04
CA PHE A 389 -9.36 -20.35 16.06
C PHE A 389 -8.11 -19.50 15.84
N ALA A 390 -8.28 -18.20 15.60
CA ALA A 390 -7.21 -17.22 15.44
C ALA A 390 -6.26 -17.25 16.64
N GLN A 391 -6.78 -17.48 17.84
CA GLN A 391 -5.98 -17.62 19.05
C GLN A 391 -5.04 -18.84 19.08
N ARG A 392 -5.25 -19.83 18.23
CA ARG A 392 -4.39 -21.02 18.09
C ARG A 392 -3.45 -20.95 16.90
N THR A 393 -3.67 -19.99 15.98
CA THR A 393 -2.81 -19.74 14.82
C THR A 393 -1.60 -18.87 15.16
N LEU A 394 -0.68 -18.77 14.22
CA LEU A 394 0.42 -17.81 14.19
C LEU A 394 -0.03 -16.39 13.77
N ALA A 395 -1.33 -16.09 13.82
CA ALA A 395 -1.87 -14.78 13.48
C ALA A 395 -1.14 -13.67 14.26
N PRO A 396 -0.83 -12.54 13.59
CA PRO A 396 -0.33 -11.35 14.27
C PRO A 396 -1.28 -10.96 15.40
N ARG A 397 -0.77 -10.81 16.63
CA ARG A 397 -1.60 -10.44 17.78
C ARG A 397 -1.66 -8.92 17.94
N GLY A 398 -2.80 -8.41 18.40
CA GLY A 398 -2.97 -6.99 18.77
C GLY A 398 -3.70 -6.11 17.75
N GLN A 399 -4.05 -6.65 16.59
CA GLN A 399 -4.93 -5.99 15.61
C GLN A 399 -6.05 -6.97 15.22
N ALA A 400 -7.23 -6.78 15.80
CA ALA A 400 -8.34 -7.75 15.68
C ALA A 400 -8.67 -8.05 14.21
N ASP A 401 -8.72 -7.03 13.36
CA ASP A 401 -9.04 -7.18 11.94
C ASP A 401 -7.98 -7.99 11.19
N LEU A 402 -6.69 -7.68 11.36
CA LEU A 402 -5.60 -8.47 10.78
C LEU A 402 -5.53 -9.90 11.35
N THR A 403 -5.84 -10.06 12.63
CA THR A 403 -5.84 -11.37 13.29
C THR A 403 -6.91 -12.26 12.67
N ARG A 404 -8.11 -11.72 12.49
CA ARG A 404 -9.23 -12.40 11.83
C ARG A 404 -8.93 -12.69 10.37
N TYR A 405 -8.43 -11.70 9.63
CA TYR A 405 -8.04 -11.87 8.24
C TYR A 405 -7.00 -12.98 8.07
N TYR A 406 -5.93 -12.98 8.89
CA TYR A 406 -4.94 -14.06 8.84
C TYR A 406 -5.55 -15.44 9.15
N ALA A 407 -6.44 -15.52 10.15
CA ALA A 407 -7.10 -16.76 10.51
C ALA A 407 -8.01 -17.27 9.38
N GLU A 408 -8.69 -16.38 8.67
CA GLU A 408 -9.45 -16.68 7.46
C GLU A 408 -8.54 -17.20 6.35
N GLU A 409 -7.44 -16.53 6.06
CA GLU A 409 -6.45 -16.99 5.07
C GLU A 409 -5.90 -18.38 5.39
N VAL A 410 -5.71 -18.70 6.67
CA VAL A 410 -5.31 -20.05 7.11
C VAL A 410 -6.40 -21.07 6.80
N LEU A 411 -7.68 -20.77 7.07
CA LEU A 411 -8.78 -21.70 6.78
C LEU A 411 -8.99 -21.88 5.28
N VAL A 412 -8.93 -20.80 4.50
CA VAL A 412 -9.01 -20.82 3.03
C VAL A 412 -7.88 -21.67 2.46
N SER A 413 -6.65 -21.45 2.91
CA SER A 413 -5.47 -22.21 2.51
C SER A 413 -5.57 -23.69 2.89
N ALA A 414 -6.03 -23.99 4.10
CA ALA A 414 -6.16 -25.36 4.59
C ALA A 414 -7.27 -26.14 3.86
N LEU A 415 -8.41 -25.49 3.60
CA LEU A 415 -9.48 -26.06 2.80
C LEU A 415 -9.01 -26.33 1.37
N GLY A 416 -8.37 -25.35 0.73
CA GLY A 416 -7.82 -25.51 -0.61
C GLY A 416 -6.78 -26.63 -0.71
N TYR A 417 -5.88 -26.72 0.28
CA TYR A 417 -4.87 -27.77 0.34
C TYR A 417 -5.48 -29.16 0.60
N ALA A 418 -6.53 -29.25 1.43
CA ALA A 418 -7.24 -30.50 1.70
C ALA A 418 -7.97 -31.01 0.47
N LEU A 419 -8.70 -30.14 -0.25
CA LEU A 419 -9.35 -30.47 -1.51
C LEU A 419 -8.33 -30.91 -2.57
N TRP A 420 -7.17 -30.25 -2.67
CA TRP A 420 -6.13 -30.65 -3.60
C TRP A 420 -5.60 -32.06 -3.32
N ARG A 421 -5.42 -32.40 -2.04
CA ARG A 421 -5.04 -33.76 -1.61
C ARG A 421 -6.11 -34.80 -1.89
N ASP A 422 -7.37 -34.38 -1.93
CA ASP A 422 -8.54 -35.20 -2.24
C ASP A 422 -8.76 -35.36 -3.77
N GLY A 423 -7.87 -34.80 -4.60
CA GLY A 423 -7.87 -34.97 -6.06
C GLY A 423 -8.42 -33.79 -6.85
N TRP A 424 -8.82 -32.69 -6.19
CA TRP A 424 -9.29 -31.49 -6.86
C TRP A 424 -8.12 -30.73 -7.50
N TYR A 425 -8.30 -30.22 -8.72
CA TYR A 425 -7.29 -29.36 -9.35
C TYR A 425 -7.59 -27.87 -9.12
N ILE A 426 -6.51 -27.07 -9.08
CA ILE A 426 -6.58 -25.62 -8.89
C ILE A 426 -6.73 -24.96 -10.26
N ASP A 427 -7.86 -24.29 -10.48
CA ASP A 427 -8.14 -23.42 -11.62
C ASP A 427 -7.96 -21.97 -11.13
N TYR A 428 -6.73 -21.45 -11.28
CA TYR A 428 -6.37 -20.12 -10.81
C TYR A 428 -5.79 -19.24 -11.92
N ARG A 429 -6.21 -17.97 -11.89
CA ARG A 429 -5.69 -16.83 -12.64
C ARG A 429 -5.73 -15.62 -11.69
N PRO A 430 -4.96 -14.55 -11.92
CA PRO A 430 -5.08 -13.35 -11.09
C PRO A 430 -6.53 -12.90 -10.92
N GLY A 431 -6.99 -12.76 -9.68
CA GLY A 431 -8.37 -12.37 -9.35
C GLY A 431 -9.41 -13.48 -9.52
N TYR A 432 -9.01 -14.69 -9.89
CA TYR A 432 -9.88 -15.85 -10.08
C TYR A 432 -9.29 -17.09 -9.46
N LEU A 433 -9.97 -17.63 -8.45
CA LEU A 433 -9.54 -18.85 -7.75
C LEU A 433 -10.72 -19.80 -7.63
N TRP A 434 -10.60 -20.98 -8.24
CA TRP A 434 -11.56 -22.06 -8.08
C TRP A 434 -10.88 -23.42 -8.03
N MET A 435 -11.52 -24.36 -7.37
CA MET A 435 -11.14 -25.77 -7.34
C MET A 435 -12.17 -26.55 -8.13
N ARG A 436 -11.69 -27.51 -8.93
CA ARG A 436 -12.54 -28.31 -9.82
C ARG A 436 -12.27 -29.80 -9.65
N LEU A 437 -13.35 -30.58 -9.74
CA LEU A 437 -13.35 -32.03 -9.82
C LEU A 437 -14.51 -32.40 -10.75
N ASP A 438 -14.19 -32.95 -11.92
CA ASP A 438 -15.16 -33.15 -13.00
C ASP A 438 -15.97 -31.86 -13.30
N ASP A 439 -17.30 -31.92 -13.20
CA ASP A 439 -18.21 -30.78 -13.39
C ASP A 439 -18.39 -29.92 -12.11
N ALA A 440 -17.91 -30.38 -10.97
CA ALA A 440 -18.04 -29.66 -9.70
C ALA A 440 -17.02 -28.52 -9.58
N LYS A 441 -17.45 -27.40 -9.00
CA LYS A 441 -16.64 -26.19 -8.84
C LYS A 441 -16.85 -25.58 -7.45
N ILE A 442 -15.76 -25.36 -6.72
CA ILE A 442 -15.77 -24.78 -5.36
C ILE A 442 -14.75 -23.65 -5.28
N ASN A 443 -15.09 -22.53 -4.66
CA ASN A 443 -14.12 -21.51 -4.29
C ASN A 443 -13.92 -21.56 -2.77
N PRO A 444 -12.73 -21.95 -2.25
CA PRO A 444 -12.49 -22.06 -0.82
C PRO A 444 -12.79 -20.76 -0.05
N ARG A 445 -12.47 -19.59 -0.61
CA ARG A 445 -12.78 -18.28 -0.01
C ARG A 445 -14.28 -18.04 0.09
N HIS A 446 -15.02 -18.24 -1.01
CA HIS A 446 -16.48 -18.09 -1.01
C HIS A 446 -17.17 -19.05 -0.04
N ILE A 447 -16.62 -20.24 0.18
CA ILE A 447 -17.14 -21.17 1.20
C ILE A 447 -16.96 -20.59 2.61
N ILE A 448 -15.75 -20.14 2.96
CA ILE A 448 -15.47 -19.55 4.27
C ILE A 448 -16.31 -18.28 4.51
N GLU A 449 -16.43 -17.42 3.51
CA GLU A 449 -17.29 -16.22 3.56
C GLU A 449 -18.78 -16.59 3.66
N GLY A 450 -19.23 -17.55 2.87
CA GLY A 450 -20.63 -18.02 2.85
C GLY A 450 -21.05 -18.66 4.17
N ILE A 451 -20.15 -19.37 4.86
CA ILE A 451 -20.39 -19.92 6.20
C ILE A 451 -20.76 -18.83 7.22
N ARG A 452 -20.27 -17.60 7.04
CA ARG A 452 -20.56 -16.47 7.94
C ARG A 452 -21.93 -15.84 7.68
N SER A 453 -22.59 -16.18 6.57
CA SER A 453 -23.91 -15.67 6.26
C SER A 453 -24.94 -16.17 7.29
N PRO A 454 -25.85 -15.33 7.79
CA PRO A 454 -26.91 -15.75 8.72
C PRO A 454 -27.84 -16.82 8.12
N GLU A 455 -27.83 -17.00 6.80
CA GLU A 455 -28.62 -18.02 6.10
C GLU A 455 -27.94 -19.40 6.03
N PHE A 456 -26.69 -19.49 6.48
CA PHE A 456 -25.90 -20.72 6.45
C PHE A 456 -26.27 -21.64 7.62
N THR A 457 -26.56 -22.91 7.33
CA THR A 457 -26.89 -23.91 8.36
C THR A 457 -26.01 -25.15 8.22
N LYS A 458 -25.88 -25.92 9.31
CA LYS A 458 -25.09 -27.17 9.30
C LYS A 458 -25.69 -28.21 8.35
N GLU A 459 -27.01 -28.19 8.17
CA GLU A 459 -27.75 -29.04 7.25
C GLU A 459 -27.38 -28.71 5.80
N LYS A 460 -27.42 -27.42 5.41
CA LYS A 460 -27.00 -26.97 4.07
C LYS A 460 -25.54 -27.32 3.78
N TRP A 461 -24.67 -27.19 4.78
CA TRP A 461 -23.27 -27.61 4.65
C TRP A 461 -23.15 -29.10 4.35
N ARG A 462 -23.85 -29.96 5.09
CA ARG A 462 -23.82 -31.42 4.89
C ARG A 462 -24.44 -31.84 3.55
N GLU A 463 -25.49 -31.17 3.11
CA GLU A 463 -26.07 -31.37 1.77
C GLU A 463 -25.06 -31.03 0.67
N MET A 464 -24.35 -29.92 0.82
CA MET A 464 -23.31 -29.51 -0.13
C MET A 464 -22.12 -30.48 -0.11
N LEU A 465 -21.65 -30.95 1.05
CA LEU A 465 -20.61 -31.98 1.11
C LEU A 465 -21.04 -33.26 0.39
N LYS A 466 -22.30 -33.69 0.55
CA LYS A 466 -22.85 -34.87 -0.15
C LYS A 466 -22.92 -34.66 -1.66
N SER A 467 -23.38 -33.50 -2.14
CA SER A 467 -23.48 -33.23 -3.58
C SER A 467 -22.10 -33.16 -4.24
N LEU A 468 -21.09 -32.71 -3.51
CA LEU A 468 -19.69 -32.63 -3.94
C LEU A 468 -18.92 -33.93 -3.67
N GLN A 469 -19.56 -34.96 -3.11
CA GLN A 469 -18.96 -36.25 -2.75
C GLN A 469 -17.74 -36.14 -1.81
N LEU A 470 -17.71 -35.10 -0.96
CA LEU A 470 -16.64 -34.85 -0.01
C LEU A 470 -16.90 -35.57 1.31
N ASP A 471 -15.90 -36.29 1.82
CA ASP A 471 -15.97 -36.93 3.14
C ASP A 471 -16.00 -35.87 4.26
N PRO A 472 -17.05 -35.79 5.10
CA PRO A 472 -17.08 -34.87 6.24
C PRO A 472 -15.92 -35.06 7.23
N ALA A 473 -15.29 -36.24 7.26
CA ALA A 473 -14.12 -36.53 8.08
C ALA A 473 -12.79 -36.05 7.46
N LEU A 474 -12.80 -35.53 6.22
CA LEU A 474 -11.60 -35.00 5.56
C LEU A 474 -10.93 -33.95 6.45
N SER A 475 -9.68 -34.23 6.83
CA SER A 475 -8.90 -33.37 7.71
C SER A 475 -8.27 -32.20 6.94
N LEU A 476 -8.42 -30.99 7.48
CA LEU A 476 -7.76 -29.78 6.99
C LEU A 476 -6.32 -29.65 7.50
N ALA A 477 -5.90 -30.48 8.46
CA ALA A 477 -4.53 -30.51 8.92
C ALA A 477 -3.62 -31.05 7.80
N PRO A 478 -2.43 -30.47 7.58
CA PRO A 478 -1.46 -31.02 6.64
C PRO A 478 -0.98 -32.41 7.12
N PRO A 479 -0.56 -33.31 6.22
CA PRO A 479 -0.01 -34.61 6.61
C PRO A 479 1.23 -34.41 7.48
N THR A 480 1.36 -35.20 8.54
CA THR A 480 2.60 -35.31 9.33
C THR A 480 3.63 -36.04 8.47
N HIS A 481 4.64 -35.32 7.99
CA HIS A 481 5.83 -35.90 7.38
C HIS A 481 6.98 -35.91 8.37
#